data_AF-A0A815GZI0-F1
#
_entry.id   AF-A0A815GZI0-F1
#
_cell.length_a   1.000
_cell.length_b   1.000
_cell.length_c   1.000
_cell.angle_alpha   90.00
_cell.angle_beta   90.00
_cell.angle_gamma   90.00
#
_symmetry.space_group_name_H-M   'P 1'
#
loop_
_entity.id
_entity.type
_entity.pdbx_description
1 polymer ?
#
loop_
_entity_poly.entity_id
_entity_poly.type
_entity_poly.pdbx_seq_one_letter_code
_entity_poly.pdbx_strand_id
1 'polypeptide(L)'
;MYTISDIQFDGNLFQHATECILLLCETSTAFPIIPIPHANLLAFIQVFPQSQNCRTYIRNNPHPGHTLYAYEDNLYQWLRDGFDMSNNLRNLTVFCHADKQFYVQDWIDFYQQQLNGQTVGICIFEKLNEELLLTGQKYIRSLRETFRHNVAIHNQLNEYFRNICNALEELALQNAALLD
;
A
#
# COMPACT_ATOMS: atom_id res chain seq x y z
N MET A 1 3.96 15.63 -12.70
CA MET A 1 4.27 14.23 -12.40
C MET A 1 3.79 13.98 -11.00
N TYR A 2 2.80 13.09 -10.81
CA TYR A 2 2.29 12.72 -9.49
C TYR A 2 3.23 11.73 -8.82
N THR A 3 3.27 11.78 -7.50
CA THR A 3 4.21 11.11 -6.60
C THR A 3 3.47 10.47 -5.43
N ILE A 4 4.14 9.61 -4.65
CA ILE A 4 3.55 9.03 -3.42
C ILE A 4 2.99 10.11 -2.47
N SER A 5 3.66 11.26 -2.35
CA SER A 5 3.21 12.35 -1.48
C SER A 5 1.94 13.07 -1.96
N ASP A 6 1.52 12.85 -3.19
CA ASP A 6 0.28 13.43 -3.74
C ASP A 6 -0.96 12.60 -3.39
N ILE A 7 -0.81 11.42 -2.77
CA ILE A 7 -1.93 10.60 -2.32
C ILE A 7 -2.61 11.31 -1.13
N GLN A 8 -3.87 11.69 -1.33
CA GLN A 8 -4.70 12.31 -0.28
C GLN A 8 -5.69 11.30 0.28
N PHE A 9 -5.46 10.87 1.52
CA PHE A 9 -6.32 9.91 2.20
C PHE A 9 -7.72 10.50 2.48
N ASP A 10 -8.77 9.82 2.04
CA ASP A 10 -10.16 10.16 2.36
C ASP A 10 -10.58 9.46 3.67
N GLY A 11 -10.29 10.15 4.78
CA GLY A 11 -10.68 9.68 6.10
C GLY A 11 -12.18 9.51 6.27
N ASN A 12 -13.04 10.27 5.57
CA ASN A 12 -14.48 10.16 5.77
C ASN A 12 -15.03 8.84 5.22
N LEU A 13 -14.50 8.41 4.07
CA LEU A 13 -14.93 7.19 3.40
C LEU A 13 -14.25 5.94 3.99
N PHE A 14 -12.95 6.02 4.27
CA PHE A 14 -12.14 4.84 4.59
C PHE A 14 -11.81 4.65 6.08
N GLN A 15 -12.10 5.61 6.98
CA GLN A 15 -11.80 5.45 8.42
C GLN A 15 -12.54 4.29 9.11
N HIS A 16 -13.66 3.83 8.56
CA HIS A 16 -14.50 2.79 9.16
C HIS A 16 -14.24 1.40 8.59
N ALA A 17 -13.23 1.27 7.72
CA ALA A 17 -12.90 -0.01 7.13
C ALA A 17 -12.36 -1.00 8.17
N THR A 18 -12.71 -2.27 8.02
CA THR A 18 -12.19 -3.37 8.85
C THR A 18 -10.78 -3.79 8.49
N GLU A 19 -10.24 -3.23 7.41
CA GLU A 19 -8.86 -3.36 6.97
C GLU A 19 -8.34 -1.98 6.54
N CYS A 20 -7.07 -1.68 6.79
CA CYS A 20 -6.45 -0.44 6.36
C CYS A 20 -5.25 -0.73 5.47
N ILE A 21 -5.06 0.10 4.44
CA ILE A 21 -3.87 0.06 3.59
C ILE A 21 -2.99 1.25 3.97
N LEU A 22 -1.79 0.94 4.44
CA LEU A 22 -0.80 1.91 4.89
C LEU A 22 0.38 1.91 3.92
N LEU A 23 0.98 3.08 3.72
CA LEU A 23 2.19 3.22 2.94
C LEU A 23 3.23 4.00 3.74
N LEU A 24 4.36 3.38 4.04
CA LEU A 24 5.50 3.98 4.72
C LEU A 24 6.61 4.31 3.71
N CYS A 25 6.89 5.61 3.57
CA CYS A 25 7.89 6.15 2.62
C CYS A 25 8.70 7.30 3.27
N GLU A 26 9.29 7.06 4.43
CA GLU A 26 10.18 8.04 5.08
C GLU A 26 11.50 8.12 4.32
N THR A 27 11.66 9.13 3.46
CA THR A 27 12.93 9.37 2.77
C THR A 27 13.83 10.24 3.65
N SER A 28 14.91 9.67 4.19
CA SER A 28 15.91 10.40 5.00
C SER A 28 16.74 11.40 4.19
N THR A 29 16.67 11.32 2.86
CA THR A 29 17.35 12.20 1.91
C THR A 29 16.37 12.77 0.88
N ALA A 30 16.71 13.92 0.29
CA ALA A 30 16.09 14.34 -0.95
C ALA A 30 16.33 13.25 -2.01
N PHE A 31 15.27 12.61 -2.47
CA PHE A 31 15.21 11.44 -3.38
C PHE A 31 15.31 10.04 -2.72
N PRO A 32 14.57 9.04 -3.26
CA PRO A 32 13.86 9.06 -4.55
C PRO A 32 12.43 9.65 -4.51
N ILE A 33 12.11 10.49 -5.50
CA ILE A 33 10.72 10.82 -5.84
C ILE A 33 10.13 9.59 -6.52
N ILE A 34 9.23 8.89 -5.85
CA ILE A 34 8.63 7.68 -6.39
C ILE A 34 7.37 8.06 -7.20
N PRO A 35 7.37 7.85 -8.54
CA PRO A 35 6.24 8.20 -9.38
C PRO A 35 5.02 7.35 -9.07
N ILE A 36 3.88 8.00 -8.89
CA ILE A 36 2.57 7.35 -8.80
C ILE A 36 1.63 8.12 -9.73
N PRO A 37 1.55 7.75 -11.02
CA PRO A 37 0.74 8.47 -12.00
C PRO A 37 -0.74 8.62 -11.60
N HIS A 38 -1.28 7.64 -10.85
CA HIS A 38 -2.68 7.58 -10.46
C HIS A 38 -2.90 7.89 -8.97
N ALA A 39 -2.08 8.77 -8.36
CA ALA A 39 -2.15 9.06 -6.93
C ALA A 39 -3.53 9.52 -6.45
N ASN A 40 -4.28 10.21 -7.31
CA ASN A 40 -5.65 10.65 -7.06
C ASN A 40 -6.67 9.50 -6.89
N LEU A 41 -6.37 8.30 -7.40
CA LEU A 41 -7.23 7.13 -7.26
C LEU A 41 -6.94 6.31 -6.00
N LEU A 42 -5.87 6.67 -5.27
CA LEU A 42 -5.36 5.92 -4.13
C LEU A 42 -5.80 6.51 -2.79
N ALA A 43 -6.92 7.24 -2.75
CA ALA A 43 -7.43 7.88 -1.54
C ALA A 43 -7.75 6.91 -0.38
N PHE A 44 -7.75 5.60 -0.64
CA PHE A 44 -7.88 4.55 0.37
C PHE A 44 -6.56 4.23 1.11
N ILE A 45 -5.44 4.77 0.65
CA ILE A 45 -4.12 4.55 1.24
C ILE A 45 -3.79 5.68 2.19
N GLN A 46 -3.44 5.32 3.43
CA GLN A 46 -2.89 6.27 4.37
C GLN A 46 -1.36 6.29 4.27
N VAL A 47 -0.81 7.40 3.80
CA VAL A 47 0.64 7.59 3.64
C VAL A 47 1.25 8.13 4.93
N PHE A 48 2.36 7.52 5.36
CA PHE A 48 3.16 7.93 6.49
C PHE A 48 4.56 8.34 6.03
N PRO A 49 4.91 9.63 6.14
CA PRO A 49 6.25 10.12 5.81
C PRO A 49 7.27 9.86 6.92
N GLN A 50 6.83 9.31 8.06
CA GLN A 50 7.66 9.04 9.23
C GLN A 50 7.28 7.68 9.81
N SER A 51 8.27 6.80 9.97
CA SER A 51 8.13 5.48 10.58
C SER A 51 7.52 5.55 11.97
N GLN A 52 7.91 6.54 12.77
CA GLN A 52 7.36 6.73 14.13
C GLN A 52 5.85 6.98 14.13
N ASN A 53 5.33 7.73 13.15
CA ASN A 53 3.90 8.01 13.05
C ASN A 53 3.14 6.76 12.59
N CYS A 54 3.69 6.03 11.62
CA CYS A 54 3.14 4.75 11.18
C CYS A 54 3.07 3.74 12.33
N ARG A 55 4.17 3.61 13.10
CA ARG A 55 4.25 2.76 14.30
C ARG A 55 3.18 3.13 15.32
N THR A 56 3.07 4.42 15.62
CA THR A 56 2.09 4.93 16.58
C THR A 56 0.66 4.66 16.10
N TYR A 57 0.39 4.83 14.81
CA TYR A 57 -0.91 4.52 14.22
C TYR A 57 -1.26 3.04 14.35
N ILE A 58 -0.38 2.13 13.93
CA ILE A 58 -0.62 0.68 13.99
C ILE A 58 -0.86 0.24 15.45
N ARG A 59 -0.07 0.75 16.40
CA ARG A 59 -0.23 0.42 17.83
C ARG A 59 -1.54 0.93 18.42
N ASN A 60 -1.95 2.14 18.04
CA ASN A 60 -3.15 2.77 18.59
C ASN A 60 -4.45 2.25 17.93
N ASN A 61 -4.35 1.54 16.81
CA ASN A 61 -5.48 0.95 16.09
C ASN A 61 -5.36 -0.58 16.03
N PRO A 62 -5.46 -1.32 17.15
CA PRO A 62 -5.26 -2.78 17.17
C PRO A 62 -6.29 -3.58 16.35
N HIS A 63 -7.46 -2.96 16.07
CA HIS A 63 -8.47 -3.41 15.12
C HIS A 63 -8.75 -2.18 14.25
N PRO A 64 -8.44 -2.13 12.95
CA PRO A 64 -8.53 -3.16 11.90
C PRO A 64 -7.21 -3.90 11.55
N GLY A 65 -7.29 -4.89 10.65
CA GLY A 65 -6.10 -5.54 10.08
C GLY A 65 -5.37 -4.63 9.08
N HIS A 66 -4.04 -4.60 9.11
CA HIS A 66 -3.26 -3.70 8.26
C HIS A 66 -2.57 -4.43 7.10
N THR A 67 -2.62 -3.82 5.92
CA THR A 67 -1.70 -4.12 4.81
C THR A 67 -0.72 -2.96 4.73
N LEU A 68 0.57 -3.24 4.91
CA LEU A 68 1.62 -2.23 4.88
C LEU A 68 2.45 -2.37 3.60
N TYR A 69 2.56 -1.28 2.85
CA TYR A 69 3.61 -1.10 1.86
C TYR A 69 4.74 -0.31 2.50
N ALA A 70 5.95 -0.86 2.54
CA ALA A 70 7.10 -0.20 3.16
C ALA A 70 8.26 -0.08 2.18
N TYR A 71 8.84 1.11 2.08
CA TYR A 71 10.10 1.28 1.36
C TYR A 71 11.20 0.47 2.06
N GLU A 72 12.04 -0.19 1.28
CA GLU A 72 13.09 -1.09 1.77
C GLU A 72 13.96 -0.46 2.89
N ASP A 73 14.41 0.79 2.73
CA ASP A 73 15.28 1.45 3.71
C ASP A 73 14.53 1.73 5.02
N ASN A 74 13.22 1.98 4.94
CA ASN A 74 12.39 2.16 6.12
C ASN A 74 12.20 0.86 6.88
N LEU A 75 12.00 -0.23 6.17
CA LEU A 75 11.87 -1.53 6.77
C LEU A 75 13.19 -1.97 7.41
N TYR A 76 14.31 -1.76 6.73
CA TYR A 76 15.64 -2.01 7.28
C TYR A 76 15.90 -1.21 8.56
N GLN A 77 15.57 0.09 8.54
CA GLN A 77 15.69 0.92 9.73
C GLN A 77 14.81 0.42 10.87
N TRP A 78 13.59 -0.05 10.53
CA TRP A 78 12.67 -0.62 11.50
C TRP A 78 13.20 -1.90 12.15
N LEU A 79 13.86 -2.77 11.38
CA LEU A 79 14.58 -3.93 11.91
C LEU A 79 15.71 -3.52 12.85
N ARG A 80 16.55 -2.57 12.42
CA ARG A 80 17.71 -2.12 13.18
C ARG A 80 17.31 -1.56 14.54
N ASP A 81 16.15 -0.93 14.63
CA ASP A 81 15.61 -0.36 15.87
C ASP A 81 15.05 -1.44 16.82
N GLY A 82 15.03 -2.71 16.43
CA GLY A 82 14.59 -3.83 17.28
C GLY A 82 13.10 -3.79 17.61
N PHE A 83 12.27 -3.23 16.72
CA PHE A 83 10.85 -3.09 16.97
C PHE A 83 10.10 -4.38 16.65
N ASP A 84 9.25 -4.82 17.57
CA ASP A 84 8.39 -5.98 17.38
C ASP A 84 7.26 -5.68 16.39
N MET A 85 7.05 -6.56 15.42
CA MET A 85 5.97 -6.40 14.46
C MET A 85 4.63 -6.63 15.17
N SER A 86 3.72 -5.67 15.06
CA SER A 86 2.43 -5.81 15.73
C SER A 86 1.59 -6.91 15.08
N ASN A 87 0.93 -7.74 15.91
CA ASN A 87 0.08 -8.86 15.49
C ASN A 87 -1.12 -8.46 14.59
N ASN A 88 -1.41 -7.15 14.46
CA ASN A 88 -2.48 -6.62 13.61
C ASN A 88 -2.01 -6.26 12.19
N LEU A 89 -0.71 -6.30 11.90
CA LEU A 89 -0.24 -6.35 10.52
C LEU A 89 -0.66 -7.71 9.95
N ARG A 90 -1.18 -7.76 8.72
CA ARG A 90 -1.63 -9.00 8.05
C ARG A 90 -0.84 -9.30 6.78
N ASN A 91 -0.49 -8.23 6.07
CA ASN A 91 0.28 -8.30 4.84
C ASN A 91 1.35 -7.22 4.88
N LEU A 92 2.56 -7.58 4.46
CA LEU A 92 3.67 -6.66 4.25
C LEU A 92 4.12 -6.77 2.80
N THR A 93 4.18 -5.65 2.10
CA THR A 93 4.82 -5.57 0.78
C THR A 93 5.99 -4.62 0.89
N VAL A 94 7.19 -5.14 0.65
CA VAL A 94 8.41 -4.33 0.60
C VAL A 94 8.55 -3.82 -0.82
N PHE A 95 8.62 -2.51 -0.99
CA PHE A 95 8.88 -1.93 -2.30
C PHE A 95 10.31 -1.38 -2.41
N CYS A 96 10.97 -1.70 -3.53
CA CYS A 96 12.40 -1.51 -3.74
C CYS A 96 12.75 -1.18 -5.20
N HIS A 97 13.97 -0.74 -5.43
CA HIS A 97 14.53 -0.67 -6.79
C HIS A 97 14.75 -2.08 -7.36
N ALA A 98 14.64 -2.22 -8.69
CA ALA A 98 14.76 -3.52 -9.35
C ALA A 98 16.10 -4.25 -9.11
N ASP A 99 17.20 -3.50 -8.96
CA ASP A 99 18.54 -4.03 -8.66
C ASP A 99 18.69 -4.57 -7.23
N LYS A 100 17.81 -4.15 -6.31
CA LYS A 100 17.84 -4.55 -4.90
C LYS A 100 16.91 -5.70 -4.55
N GLN A 101 16.06 -6.14 -5.48
CA GLN A 101 15.07 -7.20 -5.25
C GLN A 101 15.68 -8.48 -4.63
N PHE A 102 16.89 -8.87 -5.04
CA PHE A 102 17.56 -10.07 -4.52
C PHE A 102 17.99 -9.93 -3.05
N TYR A 103 18.42 -8.74 -2.62
CA TYR A 103 18.84 -8.50 -1.23
C TYR A 103 17.65 -8.37 -0.28
N VAL A 104 16.52 -7.88 -0.79
CA VAL A 104 15.27 -7.74 -0.02
C VAL A 104 14.67 -9.10 0.32
N GLN A 105 14.96 -10.15 -0.46
CA GLN A 105 14.46 -11.50 -0.19
C GLN A 105 14.89 -12.03 1.18
N ASP A 106 16.14 -11.79 1.60
CA ASP A 106 16.62 -12.21 2.92
C ASP A 106 15.82 -11.57 4.06
N TRP A 107 15.39 -10.31 3.89
CA TRP A 107 14.55 -9.63 4.88
C TRP A 107 13.16 -10.22 4.91
N ILE A 108 12.62 -10.61 3.76
CA ILE A 108 11.32 -11.26 3.67
C ILE A 108 11.34 -12.61 4.38
N ASP A 109 12.36 -13.42 4.14
CA ASP A 109 12.50 -14.71 4.78
C ASP A 109 12.57 -14.56 6.31
N PHE A 110 13.27 -13.52 6.79
CA PHE A 110 13.27 -13.14 8.21
C PHE A 110 11.87 -12.77 8.71
N TYR A 111 11.14 -11.91 7.99
CA TYR A 111 9.81 -11.45 8.42
C TYR A 111 8.71 -12.50 8.31
N GLN A 112 8.77 -13.40 7.33
CA GLN A 112 7.84 -14.51 7.21
C GLN A 112 7.87 -15.40 8.45
N GLN A 113 9.06 -15.57 9.05
CA GLN A 113 9.22 -16.30 10.31
C GLN A 113 8.62 -15.55 11.51
N GLN A 114 8.73 -14.22 11.54
CA GLN A 114 8.22 -13.39 12.65
C GLN A 114 6.70 -13.20 12.60
N LEU A 115 6.12 -13.12 11.41
CA LEU A 115 4.71 -12.80 11.21
C LEU A 115 3.77 -14.02 11.25
N ASN A 116 4.18 -15.16 11.82
CA ASN A 116 3.34 -16.33 12.10
C ASN A 116 2.42 -16.76 10.93
N GLY A 117 2.92 -16.78 9.70
CA GLY A 117 2.17 -17.23 8.50
C GLY A 117 1.43 -16.13 7.73
N GLN A 118 1.74 -14.86 7.97
CA GLN A 118 1.27 -13.73 7.17
C GLN A 118 2.00 -13.61 5.82
N THR A 119 1.37 -12.91 4.88
CA THR A 119 1.92 -12.76 3.52
C THR A 119 2.94 -11.63 3.48
N VAL A 120 4.17 -11.95 3.07
CA VAL A 120 5.22 -10.97 2.81
C VAL A 120 5.61 -11.04 1.33
N GLY A 121 5.55 -9.92 0.62
CA GLY A 121 5.85 -9.81 -0.80
C GLY A 121 6.85 -8.73 -1.15
N ILE A 122 7.39 -8.79 -2.38
CA ILE A 122 8.23 -7.74 -2.98
C ILE A 122 7.47 -7.06 -4.11
N CYS A 123 7.58 -5.74 -4.19
CA CYS A 123 7.13 -4.94 -5.33
C CYS A 123 8.28 -4.05 -5.81
N ILE A 124 8.67 -4.13 -7.09
CA ILE A 124 9.64 -3.16 -7.62
C ILE A 124 8.97 -1.81 -7.88
N PHE A 125 9.71 -0.71 -7.77
CA PHE A 125 9.19 0.66 -7.88
C PHE A 125 8.37 0.91 -9.15
N GLU A 126 8.82 0.38 -10.28
CA GLU A 126 8.16 0.49 -11.58
C GLU A 126 6.78 -0.16 -11.59
N LYS A 127 6.56 -1.12 -10.69
CA LYS A 127 5.29 -1.85 -10.51
C LYS A 127 4.45 -1.33 -9.35
N LEU A 128 4.97 -0.40 -8.53
CA LEU A 128 4.26 0.06 -7.34
C LEU A 128 2.90 0.66 -7.67
N ASN A 129 2.81 1.52 -8.69
CA ASN A 129 1.51 2.10 -9.08
C ASN A 129 0.49 1.02 -9.48
N GLU A 130 0.90 0.03 -10.28
CA GLU A 130 0.05 -1.09 -10.70
C GLU A 130 -0.40 -1.93 -9.49
N GLU A 131 0.53 -2.27 -8.60
CA GLU A 131 0.28 -3.08 -7.41
C GLU A 131 -0.69 -2.37 -6.44
N LEU A 132 -0.50 -1.06 -6.21
CA LEU A 132 -1.39 -0.27 -5.36
C LEU A 132 -2.81 -0.20 -5.94
N LEU A 133 -2.94 -0.07 -7.27
CA LEU A 133 -4.25 -0.09 -7.95
C LEU A 133 -4.92 -1.47 -7.86
N LEU A 134 -4.18 -2.57 -8.07
CA LEU A 134 -4.69 -3.93 -7.93
C LEU A 134 -5.17 -4.21 -6.49
N THR A 135 -4.40 -3.79 -5.50
CA THR A 135 -4.78 -3.89 -4.09
C THR A 135 -6.00 -3.03 -3.77
N GLY A 136 -6.04 -1.80 -4.29
CA GLY A 136 -7.20 -0.92 -4.21
C GLY A 136 -8.46 -1.53 -4.78
N GLN A 137 -8.37 -2.17 -5.94
CA GLN A 137 -9.49 -2.86 -6.58
C GLN A 137 -10.07 -3.96 -5.68
N LYS A 138 -9.19 -4.80 -5.10
CA LYS A 138 -9.59 -5.87 -4.17
C LYS A 138 -10.22 -5.30 -2.89
N TYR A 139 -9.58 -4.26 -2.34
CA TYR A 139 -10.01 -3.61 -1.11
C TYR A 139 -11.39 -2.95 -1.25
N ILE A 140 -11.60 -2.17 -2.30
CA ILE A 140 -12.89 -1.52 -2.57
C ILE A 140 -13.99 -2.56 -2.82
N ARG A 141 -13.67 -3.67 -3.49
CA ARG A 141 -14.61 -4.78 -3.66
C ARG A 141 -15.07 -5.34 -2.31
N SER A 142 -14.15 -5.53 -1.37
CA SER A 142 -14.47 -5.97 -0.01
C SER A 142 -15.37 -4.96 0.71
N LEU A 143 -15.02 -3.66 0.67
CA LEU A 143 -15.81 -2.61 1.31
C LEU A 143 -17.23 -2.47 0.75
N ARG A 144 -17.41 -2.68 -0.56
CA ARG A 144 -18.74 -2.64 -1.19
C ARG A 144 -19.69 -3.68 -0.60
N GLU A 145 -19.19 -4.85 -0.23
CA GLU A 145 -19.96 -5.89 0.45
C GLU A 145 -20.31 -5.46 1.87
N THR A 146 -19.37 -4.87 2.60
CA THR A 146 -19.60 -4.32 3.95
C THR A 146 -20.66 -3.22 3.96
N PHE A 147 -20.62 -2.30 3.00
CA PHE A 147 -21.51 -1.15 2.91
C PHE A 147 -22.69 -1.35 1.95
N ARG A 148 -23.04 -2.60 1.60
CA ARG A 148 -24.10 -2.91 0.60
C ARG A 148 -25.46 -2.23 0.88
N HIS A 149 -25.76 -1.93 2.14
CA HIS A 149 -27.02 -1.33 2.56
C HIS A 149 -26.98 0.20 2.64
N ASN A 150 -25.80 0.81 2.56
CA ASN A 150 -25.65 2.27 2.50
C ASN A 150 -25.51 2.70 1.03
N VAL A 151 -26.62 3.06 0.40
CA VAL A 151 -26.69 3.39 -1.04
C VAL A 151 -25.71 4.49 -1.44
N ALA A 152 -25.57 5.54 -0.61
CA ALA A 152 -24.69 6.66 -0.92
C ALA A 152 -23.22 6.24 -0.94
N ILE A 153 -22.76 5.59 0.13
CA ILE A 153 -21.37 5.08 0.23
C ILE A 153 -21.10 4.03 -0.85
N HIS A 154 -22.06 3.13 -1.08
CA HIS A 154 -21.92 2.07 -2.07
C HIS A 154 -21.76 2.64 -3.50
N ASN A 155 -22.50 3.71 -3.84
CA ASN A 155 -22.35 4.39 -5.13
C ASN A 155 -20.99 5.08 -5.28
N GLN A 156 -20.50 5.73 -4.22
CA GLN A 156 -19.15 6.31 -4.21
C GLN A 156 -18.08 5.22 -4.41
N LEU A 157 -18.17 4.11 -3.70
CA LEU A 157 -17.26 2.98 -3.88
C LEU A 157 -17.34 2.37 -5.28
N ASN A 158 -18.54 2.33 -5.91
CA ASN A 158 -18.70 1.90 -7.30
C ASN A 158 -18.02 2.82 -8.31
N GLU A 159 -17.97 4.12 -8.03
CA GLU A 159 -17.27 5.10 -8.87
C GLU A 159 -15.75 4.93 -8.73
N TYR A 160 -15.23 4.88 -7.50
CA TYR A 160 -13.82 4.59 -7.27
C TYR A 160 -13.37 3.27 -7.91
N PHE A 161 -14.16 2.21 -7.75
CA PHE A 161 -13.86 0.91 -8.36
C PHE A 161 -13.74 1.00 -9.89
N ARG A 162 -14.67 1.70 -10.55
CA ARG A 162 -14.63 1.90 -12.00
C ARG A 162 -13.40 2.68 -12.43
N ASN A 163 -13.07 3.76 -11.73
CA ASN A 163 -11.89 4.58 -12.05
C ASN A 163 -10.59 3.76 -11.91
N ILE A 164 -10.47 2.92 -10.88
CA ILE A 164 -9.33 2.01 -10.72
C ILE A 164 -9.28 0.98 -11.87
N CYS A 165 -10.41 0.38 -12.24
CA CYS A 165 -10.44 -0.58 -13.36
C CYS A 165 -9.99 0.07 -14.67
N ASN A 166 -10.48 1.27 -14.98
CA ASN A 166 -10.07 2.00 -16.19
C ASN A 166 -8.57 2.28 -16.19
N ALA A 167 -8.00 2.73 -15.06
CA ALA A 167 -6.56 2.97 -14.94
C ALA A 167 -5.73 1.69 -15.13
N LEU A 168 -6.20 0.55 -14.62
CA LEU A 168 -5.55 -0.75 -14.83
C LEU A 168 -5.61 -1.21 -16.29
N GLU A 169 -6.75 -0.99 -16.97
CA GLU A 169 -6.90 -1.26 -18.41
C GLU A 169 -5.96 -0.39 -19.25
N GLU A 170 -5.84 0.90 -18.93
CA GLU A 170 -4.90 1.83 -19.57
C GLU A 170 -3.45 1.37 -19.43
N LEU A 171 -3.03 0.95 -18.22
CA LEU A 171 -1.70 0.41 -17.97
C LEU A 171 -1.44 -0.88 -18.76
N ALA A 172 -2.43 -1.77 -18.85
CA ALA A 172 -2.31 -3.00 -19.61
C ALA A 172 -2.11 -2.73 -21.11
N LEU A 173 -2.85 -1.76 -21.68
CA LEU A 173 -2.71 -1.34 -23.07
C LEU A 173 -1.34 -0.69 -23.35
N GLN A 174 -0.85 0.14 -22.44
CA GLN A 174 0.49 0.74 -22.55
C GLN A 174 1.59 -0.33 -22.53
N ASN A 175 1.49 -1.32 -21.65
CA ASN A 175 2.45 -2.42 -21.58
C ASN A 175 2.43 -3.30 -22.82
N ALA A 176 1.25 -3.53 -23.42
CA ALA A 176 1.14 -4.28 -24.67
C ALA A 176 1.80 -3.55 -25.84
N ALA A 177 1.60 -2.23 -25.95
CA ALA A 177 2.18 -1.41 -27.02
C ALA A 177 3.71 -1.27 -26.96
N LEU A 178 4.34 -1.55 -25.81
CA LEU A 178 5.80 -1.55 -25.64
C LEU A 178 6.47 -2.88 -26.04
N LEU A 179 5.67 -3.91 -26.30
CA LEU A 179 6.14 -5.24 -26.69
C LEU A 179 6.03 -5.49 -28.22
N ASP A 180 5.38 -4.58 -28.94
CA ASP A 180 5.27 -4.55 -30.41
C ASP A 180 6.34 -3.65 -31.05
#